data_AF-A0A2A5FLX8-F1
#
_entry.id   AF-A0A2A5FLX8-F1
#
_cell.length_a   1.000
_cell.length_b   1.000
_cell.length_c   1.000
_cell.angle_alpha   90.00
_cell.angle_beta   90.00
_cell.angle_gamma   90.00
#
_symmetry.space_group_name_H-M   'P 1'
#
loop_
_entity.id
_entity.type
_entity.pdbx_description
1 polymer ?
#
loop_
_entity_poly.entity_id
_entity_poly.type
_entity_poly.pdbx_seq_one_letter_code
_entity_poly.pdbx_strand_id
1 'polypeptide(L)'
;MNGFFIGQIIQTAQPYNYINNFMNCDGQLLNISNYTALFSVLGTTYGGNGMTTFALPDLRGKVAVGAGNGPGLSNYNVGETGGVE
;
A
#
# COMPACT_ATOMS: atom_id res chain seq x y z
N MET A 1 13.66 -18.51 -7.89
CA MET A 1 12.61 -18.31 -6.86
C MET A 1 12.11 -16.89 -7.01
N ASN A 2 10.92 -16.68 -7.58
CA ASN A 2 10.35 -15.34 -7.73
C ASN A 2 9.80 -14.92 -6.36
N GLY A 3 10.57 -14.14 -5.61
CA GLY A 3 10.40 -13.94 -4.16
C GLY A 3 9.41 -12.85 -3.73
N PHE A 4 8.61 -12.29 -4.64
CA PHE A 4 7.72 -11.17 -4.34
C PHE A 4 6.30 -11.41 -4.87
N PHE A 5 5.32 -11.00 -4.07
CA PHE A 5 3.90 -11.07 -4.41
C PHE A 5 3.36 -9.69 -4.84
N ILE A 6 2.36 -9.67 -5.71
CA ILE A 6 1.64 -8.44 -6.06
C ILE A 6 0.97 -7.88 -4.80
N GLY A 7 1.16 -6.59 -4.53
CA GLY A 7 0.66 -5.92 -3.32
C GLY A 7 1.58 -6.04 -2.11
N GLN A 8 2.72 -6.71 -2.23
CA GLN A 8 3.72 -6.73 -1.16
C GLN A 8 4.34 -5.34 -0.96
N ILE A 9 4.34 -4.90 0.29
CA ILE A 9 5.02 -3.67 0.73
C ILE A 9 6.37 -4.08 1.34
N ILE A 10 7.44 -3.41 0.93
CA ILE A 10 8.79 -3.60 1.47
C ILE A 10 9.35 -2.25 1.88
N GLN A 11 10.02 -2.21 3.04
CA GLN A 11 10.80 -1.05 3.44
C GLN A 11 12.20 -1.18 2.84
N THR A 12 12.69 -0.12 2.21
CA THR A 12 13.99 -0.13 1.54
C THR A 12 14.79 1.09 1.99
N ALA A 13 16.11 0.94 2.05
CA ALA A 13 17.02 2.07 2.31
C ALA A 13 17.46 2.77 1.01
N GLN A 14 17.14 2.18 -0.15
CA GLN A 14 17.53 2.71 -1.45
C GLN A 14 16.56 3.81 -1.89
N PRO A 15 17.06 4.94 -2.42
CA PRO A 15 16.20 5.98 -2.96
C PRO A 15 15.51 5.52 -4.26
N TYR A 16 14.23 5.87 -4.39
CA TYR A 16 13.38 5.92 -5.60
C TYR A 16 13.51 4.80 -6.64
N ASN A 17 12.45 4.00 -6.81
CA ASN A 17 12.17 3.15 -7.99
C ASN A 17 13.34 2.27 -8.54
N TYR A 18 14.33 1.94 -7.70
CA TYR A 18 15.48 1.13 -8.12
C TYR A 18 15.15 -0.37 -8.18
N ILE A 19 14.02 -0.77 -7.61
CA ILE A 19 13.55 -2.15 -7.61
C ILE A 19 12.50 -2.28 -8.70
N ASN A 20 12.87 -2.98 -9.78
CA ASN A 20 11.95 -3.29 -10.85
C ASN A 20 10.68 -3.96 -10.30
N ASN A 21 9.52 -3.53 -10.80
CA ASN A 21 8.18 -3.97 -10.37
C ASN A 21 7.69 -3.46 -9.01
N PHE A 22 8.37 -2.48 -8.41
CA PHE A 22 7.88 -1.78 -7.23
C PHE A 22 7.57 -0.31 -7.56
N MET A 23 6.67 0.27 -6.80
CA MET A 23 6.34 1.69 -6.83
C MET A 23 6.41 2.23 -5.41
N ASN A 24 6.76 3.50 -5.29
CA ASN A 24 6.79 4.15 -3.98
C ASN A 24 5.39 4.25 -3.38
N CYS A 25 5.29 4.01 -2.08
CA CYS A 25 4.08 4.23 -1.29
C CYS A 25 3.93 5.72 -0.93
N ASP A 26 3.70 6.56 -1.94
CA ASP A 26 3.57 8.02 -1.82
C ASP A 26 2.12 8.53 -2.01
N GLY A 27 1.11 7.64 -1.92
CA GLY A 27 -0.30 8.02 -2.11
C GLY A 27 -0.72 8.29 -3.56
N GLN A 28 0.10 7.92 -4.54
CA GLN A 28 -0.16 8.19 -5.96
C GLN A 28 -1.43 7.50 -6.48
N LEU A 29 -2.16 8.18 -7.37
CA LEU A 29 -3.30 7.61 -8.10
C LEU A 29 -2.82 6.89 -9.36
N LEU A 30 -3.28 5.66 -9.53
CA LEU A 30 -2.99 4.79 -10.67
C LEU A 30 -4.27 4.47 -11.44
N ASN A 31 -4.14 4.28 -12.75
CA ASN A 31 -5.24 3.85 -13.59
C ASN A 31 -5.47 2.34 -13.45
N ILE A 32 -6.71 1.93 -13.13
CA ILE A 32 -7.11 0.53 -12.97
C ILE A 32 -6.82 -0.27 -14.25
N SER A 33 -7.01 0.32 -15.44
CA SER A 33 -6.79 -0.38 -16.72
C SER A 33 -5.37 -0.90 -16.89
N ASN A 34 -4.39 -0.20 -16.30
CA ASN A 34 -2.97 -0.52 -16.43
C ASN A 34 -2.47 -1.43 -15.30
N TYR A 35 -3.19 -1.49 -14.18
CA TYR A 35 -2.77 -2.18 -12.95
C TYR A 35 -3.89 -3.03 -12.35
N THR A 36 -4.63 -3.75 -13.20
CA THR A 36 -5.81 -4.54 -12.79
C THR A 36 -5.50 -5.56 -11.69
N ALA A 37 -4.37 -6.26 -11.78
CA ALA A 37 -3.96 -7.23 -10.77
C ALA A 37 -3.66 -6.59 -9.40
N LEU A 38 -3.06 -5.40 -9.39
CA LEU A 38 -2.79 -4.67 -8.16
C LEU A 38 -4.08 -4.09 -7.56
N PHE A 39 -4.99 -3.60 -8.41
CA PHE A 39 -6.31 -3.15 -7.99
C PHE A 39 -7.13 -4.27 -7.35
N SER A 40 -7.07 -5.50 -7.87
CA SER A 40 -7.73 -6.66 -7.24
C SER A 40 -7.25 -6.96 -5.83
N VAL A 41 -6.04 -6.51 -5.45
CA VAL A 41 -5.49 -6.68 -4.10
C VAL A 41 -5.82 -5.49 -3.20
N LEU A 42 -5.59 -4.26 -3.68
CA LEU A 42 -5.72 -3.05 -2.85
C LEU A 42 -7.14 -2.46 -2.84
N GLY A 43 -7.91 -2.68 -3.90
CA GLY A 43 -9.18 -2.01 -4.14
C GLY A 43 -9.04 -0.49 -4.07
N THR A 44 -10.00 0.17 -3.43
CA THR A 44 -9.99 1.62 -3.15
C THR A 44 -9.57 1.95 -1.73
N THR A 45 -8.96 1.01 -1.01
CA THR A 45 -8.62 1.13 0.42
C THR A 45 -7.84 2.40 0.75
N TYR A 46 -6.95 2.82 -0.16
CA TYR A 46 -6.10 4.00 0.02
C TYR A 46 -6.60 5.23 -0.78
N GLY A 47 -7.75 5.12 -1.44
CA GLY A 47 -8.34 6.19 -2.25
C GLY A 47 -8.54 5.84 -3.73
N GLY A 48 -8.86 6.86 -4.52
CA GLY A 48 -9.30 6.73 -5.91
C GLY A 48 -10.82 6.57 -6.04
N ASN A 49 -11.31 6.49 -7.27
CA ASN A 49 -12.76 6.44 -7.54
C ASN A 49 -13.30 5.02 -7.74
N GLY A 50 -12.42 3.99 -7.77
CA GLY A 50 -12.81 2.59 -7.93
C GLY A 50 -13.38 2.21 -9.31
N MET A 51 -13.50 3.18 -10.22
CA MET A 51 -14.01 2.98 -11.58
C MET A 51 -12.90 3.09 -12.62
N THR A 52 -12.06 4.12 -12.50
CA THR A 52 -10.93 4.38 -13.38
C THR A 52 -9.61 4.45 -12.61
N THR A 53 -9.65 4.82 -11.33
CA THR A 53 -8.45 5.01 -10.53
C THR A 53 -8.53 4.38 -9.15
N PHE A 54 -7.38 4.00 -8.63
CA PHE A 54 -7.14 3.60 -7.25
C PHE A 54 -5.84 4.24 -6.75
N ALA A 55 -5.66 4.35 -5.45
CA ALA A 55 -4.46 4.92 -4.87
C ALA A 55 -3.56 3.85 -4.24
N LEU A 56 -2.26 4.11 -4.24
CA LEU A 56 -1.30 3.39 -3.39
C LEU A 56 -1.36 3.92 -1.94
N PRO A 57 -0.84 3.17 -0.95
CA PRO A 57 -0.63 3.70 0.39
C PRO A 57 0.27 4.95 0.38
N ASP A 58 0.09 5.82 1.36
CA ASP A 58 1.02 6.91 1.67
C ASP A 58 1.74 6.61 2.98
N LEU A 59 3.01 6.20 2.88
CA LEU A 59 3.86 5.84 4.01
C LEU A 59 4.93 6.90 4.30
N ARG A 60 4.85 8.08 3.68
CA ARG A 60 5.81 9.16 3.95
C ARG A 60 5.62 9.63 5.40
N GLY A 61 6.68 9.57 6.20
CA GLY A 61 6.63 9.89 7.64
C GLY A 61 5.93 8.83 8.50
N LYS A 62 5.57 7.67 7.94
CA LYS A 62 4.79 6.63 8.63
C LYS A 62 5.47 5.28 8.59
N VAL A 63 5.16 4.45 9.58
CA VAL A 63 5.57 3.05 9.64
C VAL A 63 4.34 2.17 9.45
N ALA A 64 4.42 1.16 8.59
CA ALA A 64 3.34 0.21 8.40
C ALA A 64 3.17 -0.67 9.64
N VAL A 65 1.94 -0.83 10.10
CA VAL A 65 1.57 -1.75 11.19
C VAL A 65 0.62 -2.83 10.67
N GLY A 66 0.66 -4.01 11.28
CA GLY A 66 -0.25 -5.10 10.94
C GLY A 66 -1.69 -4.74 11.28
N ALA A 67 -2.61 -4.97 10.33
CA ALA A 67 -4.04 -4.82 10.55
C ALA A 67 -4.62 -6.01 11.34
N GLY A 68 -5.74 -5.79 12.01
CA GLY A 68 -6.52 -6.78 12.73
C GLY A 68 -6.53 -6.59 14.25
N ASN A 69 -7.15 -7.55 14.93
CA ASN A 69 -7.28 -7.55 16.38
C ASN A 69 -6.39 -8.64 16.99
N GLY A 70 -5.21 -8.24 17.44
CA GLY A 70 -4.33 -9.09 18.24
C GLY A 70 -4.79 -9.16 19.71
N PRO A 71 -4.63 -10.30 20.41
CA PRO A 71 -4.95 -10.38 21.83
C PRO A 71 -4.21 -9.32 22.65
N GLY A 72 -4.94 -8.44 23.33
CA GLY A 72 -4.36 -7.36 24.14
C GLY A 72 -3.84 -6.15 23.34
N LEU A 73 -4.08 -6.10 22.02
CA LEU A 73 -3.72 -4.96 21.17
C LEU A 73 -4.96 -4.20 20.70
N SER A 74 -4.76 -2.93 20.34
CA SER A 74 -5.76 -2.15 19.61
C SER A 74 -6.12 -2.82 18.28
N ASN A 75 -7.37 -2.73 17.87
CA ASN A 75 -7.80 -3.16 16.55
C ASN A 75 -7.45 -2.08 15.51
N TYR A 76 -6.76 -2.47 14.44
CA TYR A 76 -6.45 -1.58 13.30
C TYR A 76 -7.11 -2.10 12.04
N ASN A 77 -7.89 -1.26 11.36
CA ASN A 77 -8.43 -1.62 10.05
C ASN A 77 -7.35 -1.42 8.96
N VAL A 78 -7.41 -2.21 7.89
CA VAL A 78 -6.52 -1.99 6.74
C VAL A 78 -6.80 -0.60 6.15
N GLY A 79 -5.75 0.18 5.90
CA GLY A 79 -5.85 1.55 5.39
C GLY A 79 -6.11 2.61 6.46
N GLU A 80 -6.26 2.22 7.72
CA GLU A 80 -6.40 3.17 8.82
C GLU A 80 -5.10 3.98 9.01
N THR A 81 -5.24 5.30 9.07
CA THR A 81 -4.13 6.22 9.32
C THR A 81 -4.17 6.68 10.77
N GLY A 82 -3.04 6.55 11.48
CA GLY A 82 -2.91 6.99 12.86
C GLY A 82 -1.46 7.31 13.25
N GLY A 83 -1.23 7.53 14.53
CA GLY A 83 0.06 7.94 15.09
C GLY A 83 0.26 9.46 15.14
N VAL A 84 1.26 9.88 15.92
CA VAL A 84 1.76 11.26 15.98
C VAL A 84 3.24 11.23 15.58
N GLU A 85 3.66 12.18 14.75
CA GLU A 85 5.06 12.37 14.37
C GLU A 85 5.86 13.10 15.47
#